data_AF-A0A2N7JTR8-F1
#
_entry.id   AF-A0A2N7JTR8-F1
#
_cell.length_a   1.000
_cell.length_b   1.000
_cell.length_c   1.000
_cell.angle_alpha   90.00
_cell.angle_beta   90.00
_cell.angle_gamma   90.00
#
_symmetry.space_group_name_H-M   'P 1'
#
loop_
_entity.id
_entity.type
_entity.pdbx_description
1 polymer ?
#
loop_
_entity_poly.entity_id
_entity_poly.type
_entity_poly.pdbx_seq_one_letter_code
_entity_poly.pdbx_strand_id
1 'polypeptide(L)'
;MSEFSQLLRNLRKELKFTQTEFATYLNHLDDEFNAVDVVTINRWENNKVKPSAYKALKILQYLGGDLFGTIRSFKSNPKDTLIDLFLNESYGSFQSRISAVSGLNKQQGNRNFRSLPLMSKQCDTGVIDRIKLLSKFTKVDISPLNQIDLYLYYSEKKAHGHKLINGNDEIVSHNLGFFFEEHQFEILKTQELDIRMACSLKSSKNINYFNISSHSETEHHVIEHIVSDIKLLSQSKNIKKYSVLVKDPNMMKLLKGVGFEVFKFSAPCAEKSNITFKKKYYSYCILTIDKIDYLTNRNVMSLIKDGYSTTMKFSHLLRESRKKLKLTQKDFAAYINHLDDEFSSVDVVTINRWENNKVKPSNNKALKLLDCLGLDLYTTLKSFDSEDNEDSVLLEDFLRERFFSFQSRISSITKGEIEEGCDCQIMPLMTDQNDKAVIDRIKLISQYTKVDPSALDTIDLFLYCSEIKAHGRKMVDVNGDIVSHSLGFFFNEEVFEQYRNKHLHIKQACSLDSNHNLNYIVVSGHSEKREQSIANLISDMKLLARNTKIKKYSMIIKNPNALELMKNLGFEIYKFSEPTEEMSNITFKNKSYRYCILTIDKIELLSNKHVISFINKYG
;
A
#
# COMPACT_ATOMS: atom_id res chain seq x y z
N MET A 1 -0.79 -26.71 -10.13
CA MET A 1 0.16 -26.75 -11.28
C MET A 1 0.93 -25.43 -11.29
N SER A 2 2.20 -25.36 -11.74
CA SER A 2 2.92 -24.07 -11.70
C SER A 2 2.31 -23.06 -12.68
N GLU A 3 2.12 -21.80 -12.26
CA GLU A 3 1.54 -20.71 -13.09
C GLU A 3 2.22 -20.61 -14.46
N PHE A 4 3.55 -20.76 -14.51
CA PHE A 4 4.32 -20.68 -15.74
C PHE A 4 3.97 -21.76 -16.78
N SER A 5 3.75 -23.02 -16.36
CA SER A 5 3.45 -24.13 -17.29
C SER A 5 2.13 -23.91 -18.04
N GLN A 6 1.12 -23.37 -17.35
CA GLN A 6 -0.16 -23.03 -17.95
C GLN A 6 -0.04 -21.79 -18.84
N LEU A 7 0.68 -20.76 -18.38
CA LEU A 7 0.94 -19.55 -19.14
C LEU A 7 1.64 -19.84 -20.47
N LEU A 8 2.70 -20.65 -20.44
CA LEU A 8 3.45 -21.05 -21.64
C LEU A 8 2.55 -21.77 -22.64
N ARG A 9 1.70 -22.68 -22.14
CA ARG A 9 0.75 -23.44 -22.96
C ARG A 9 -0.30 -22.54 -23.59
N ASN A 10 -0.81 -21.55 -22.85
CA ASN A 10 -1.77 -20.58 -23.35
C ASN A 10 -1.14 -19.71 -24.45
N LEU A 11 0.04 -19.14 -24.20
CA LEU A 11 0.76 -18.33 -25.19
C LEU A 11 1.03 -19.11 -26.49
N ARG A 12 1.47 -20.37 -26.39
CA ARG A 12 1.67 -21.21 -27.58
C ARG A 12 0.36 -21.42 -28.36
N LYS A 13 -0.74 -21.70 -27.66
CA LYS A 13 -2.06 -21.89 -28.27
C LYS A 13 -2.60 -20.61 -28.90
N GLU A 14 -2.40 -19.47 -28.27
CA GLU A 14 -2.77 -18.14 -28.81
C GLU A 14 -2.01 -17.84 -30.10
N LEU A 15 -0.73 -18.21 -30.17
CA LEU A 15 0.09 -18.13 -31.38
C LEU A 15 -0.22 -19.23 -32.40
N LYS A 16 -1.15 -20.15 -32.10
CA LYS A 16 -1.55 -21.28 -32.93
C LYS A 16 -0.42 -22.23 -33.33
N PHE A 17 0.64 -22.30 -32.53
CA PHE A 17 1.75 -23.22 -32.80
C PHE A 17 1.51 -24.61 -32.21
N THR A 18 1.94 -25.64 -32.94
CA THR A 18 2.23 -26.96 -32.38
C THR A 18 3.44 -26.90 -31.45
N GLN A 19 3.67 -27.93 -30.62
CA GLN A 19 4.85 -27.96 -29.75
C GLN A 19 6.16 -27.95 -30.55
N THR A 20 6.18 -28.58 -31.73
CA THR A 20 7.36 -28.62 -32.62
C THR A 20 7.65 -27.25 -33.26
N GLU A 21 6.61 -26.59 -33.79
CA GLU A 21 6.74 -25.23 -34.34
C GLU A 21 7.16 -24.23 -33.27
N PHE A 22 6.61 -24.37 -32.06
CA PHE A 22 6.97 -23.50 -30.95
C PHE A 22 8.42 -23.67 -30.50
N ALA A 23 8.92 -24.91 -30.43
CA ALA A 23 10.34 -25.16 -30.14
C ALA A 23 11.25 -24.52 -31.19
N THR A 24 10.90 -24.69 -32.47
CA THR A 24 11.63 -24.08 -33.60
C THR A 24 11.60 -22.55 -33.54
N TYR A 25 10.44 -21.98 -33.22
CA TYR A 25 10.27 -20.54 -33.04
C TYR A 25 11.16 -20.00 -31.92
N LEU A 26 11.17 -20.66 -30.76
CA LEU A 26 12.04 -20.24 -29.64
C LEU A 26 13.52 -20.30 -30.02
N ASN A 27 13.98 -21.33 -30.74
CA ASN A 27 15.37 -21.45 -31.21
C ASN A 27 15.79 -20.28 -32.11
N HIS A 28 14.84 -19.67 -32.84
CA HIS A 28 15.12 -18.51 -33.69
C HIS A 28 15.09 -17.17 -32.95
N LEU A 29 14.59 -17.11 -31.72
CA LEU A 29 14.50 -15.86 -30.97
C LEU A 29 15.81 -15.46 -30.31
N ASP A 30 16.55 -16.43 -29.79
CA ASP A 30 17.71 -16.19 -28.94
C ASP A 30 18.60 -17.42 -28.82
N ASP A 31 19.92 -17.23 -28.85
CA ASP A 31 20.89 -18.32 -28.76
C ASP A 31 20.75 -19.16 -27.48
N GLU A 32 20.20 -18.57 -26.41
CA GLU A 32 19.93 -19.25 -25.15
C GLU A 32 18.91 -20.40 -25.30
N PHE A 33 18.12 -20.39 -26.37
CA PHE A 33 17.09 -21.37 -26.64
C PHE A 33 17.53 -22.48 -27.59
N ASN A 34 18.67 -22.39 -28.27
CA ASN A 34 19.10 -23.31 -29.35
C ASN A 34 18.99 -24.83 -29.08
N ALA A 35 18.91 -25.26 -27.82
CA ALA A 35 18.73 -26.65 -27.40
C ALA A 35 17.27 -27.02 -27.02
N VAL A 36 16.29 -26.15 -27.27
CA VAL A 36 14.88 -26.42 -26.95
C VAL A 36 14.27 -27.27 -28.06
N ASP A 37 13.84 -28.46 -27.69
CA ASP A 37 13.15 -29.40 -28.56
C ASP A 37 11.68 -29.60 -28.13
N VAL A 38 10.92 -30.33 -28.95
CA VAL A 38 9.50 -30.65 -28.70
C VAL A 38 9.30 -31.37 -27.36
N VAL A 39 10.26 -32.22 -26.96
CA VAL A 39 10.21 -32.96 -25.70
C VAL A 39 10.36 -32.02 -24.51
N THR A 40 11.24 -31.03 -24.62
CA THR A 40 11.46 -29.98 -23.63
C THR A 40 10.21 -29.12 -23.45
N ILE A 41 9.59 -28.67 -24.55
CA ILE A 41 8.30 -27.94 -24.51
C ILE A 41 7.23 -28.79 -23.82
N ASN A 42 7.10 -30.06 -24.20
CA ASN A 42 6.12 -30.96 -23.59
C ASN A 42 6.34 -31.11 -22.08
N ARG A 43 7.60 -31.25 -21.64
CA ARG A 43 7.96 -31.37 -20.23
C ARG A 43 7.68 -30.07 -19.46
N TRP A 44 7.93 -28.90 -20.05
CA TRP A 44 7.64 -27.59 -19.45
C TRP A 44 6.14 -27.36 -19.31
N GLU A 45 5.36 -27.59 -20.37
CA GLU A 45 3.90 -27.41 -20.35
C GLU A 45 3.21 -28.36 -19.37
N ASN A 46 3.69 -29.59 -19.25
CA ASN A 46 3.13 -30.58 -18.32
C ASN A 46 3.72 -30.50 -16.91
N ASN A 47 4.53 -29.47 -16.61
CA ASN A 47 5.17 -29.26 -15.31
C ASN A 47 6.00 -30.47 -14.84
N LYS A 48 6.56 -31.25 -15.79
CA LYS A 48 7.48 -32.38 -15.52
C LYS A 48 8.90 -31.89 -15.24
N VAL A 49 9.33 -30.86 -15.96
CA VAL A 49 10.62 -30.18 -15.78
C VAL A 49 10.34 -28.68 -15.84
N LYS A 50 11.08 -27.87 -15.07
CA LYS A 50 10.95 -26.42 -15.09
C LYS A 50 12.16 -25.79 -15.78
N PRO A 51 11.97 -24.79 -16.66
CA PRO A 51 13.09 -23.96 -17.10
C PRO A 51 13.68 -23.18 -15.92
N SER A 52 14.90 -22.69 -16.08
CA SER A 52 15.45 -21.70 -15.14
C SER A 52 14.59 -20.43 -15.15
N ALA A 53 14.62 -19.65 -14.06
CA ALA A 53 13.91 -18.38 -13.99
C ALA A 53 14.32 -17.44 -15.15
N TYR A 54 15.62 -17.44 -15.48
CA TYR A 54 16.18 -16.74 -16.64
C TYR A 54 15.50 -17.12 -17.95
N LYS A 55 15.49 -18.41 -18.31
CA LYS A 55 14.86 -18.87 -19.55
C LYS A 55 13.36 -18.58 -19.57
N ALA A 56 12.67 -18.79 -18.45
CA ALA A 56 11.24 -18.51 -18.34
C ALA A 56 10.93 -17.03 -18.62
N LEU A 57 11.64 -16.10 -17.98
CA LEU A 57 11.42 -14.67 -18.14
C LEU A 57 11.84 -14.16 -19.52
N LYS A 58 12.91 -14.71 -20.09
CA LYS A 58 13.36 -14.38 -21.44
C LYS A 58 12.33 -14.81 -22.49
N ILE A 59 11.75 -16.01 -22.36
CA ILE A 59 10.62 -16.46 -23.21
C ILE A 59 9.46 -15.49 -23.08
N LEU A 60 9.02 -15.18 -21.86
CA LEU A 60 7.89 -14.28 -21.65
C LEU A 60 8.15 -12.87 -22.14
N GLN A 61 9.40 -12.38 -22.10
CA GLN A 61 9.75 -11.07 -22.64
C GLN A 61 9.51 -11.01 -24.16
N TYR A 62 9.87 -12.07 -24.89
CA TYR A 62 9.63 -12.15 -26.34
C TYR A 62 8.15 -12.37 -26.67
N LEU A 63 7.47 -13.22 -25.91
CA LEU A 63 6.05 -13.52 -26.13
C LEU A 63 5.10 -12.48 -25.53
N GLY A 64 5.66 -11.53 -24.77
CA GLY A 64 4.90 -10.45 -24.17
C GLY A 64 4.02 -10.84 -22.99
N GLY A 65 4.40 -11.88 -22.25
CA GLY A 65 3.70 -12.33 -21.04
C GLY A 65 4.05 -11.52 -19.78
N ASP A 66 3.32 -11.77 -18.70
CA ASP A 66 3.52 -11.09 -17.42
C ASP A 66 4.80 -11.58 -16.71
N LEU A 67 5.84 -10.72 -16.74
CA LEU A 67 7.09 -10.99 -16.04
C LEU A 67 6.93 -10.88 -14.53
N PHE A 68 6.11 -9.93 -14.03
CA PHE A 68 6.01 -9.64 -12.60
C PHE A 68 5.32 -10.79 -11.85
N GLY A 69 4.16 -11.25 -12.34
CA GLY A 69 3.47 -12.41 -11.80
C GLY A 69 4.33 -13.67 -11.84
N THR A 70 5.07 -13.86 -12.94
CA THR A 70 5.98 -15.01 -13.07
C THR A 70 7.12 -14.99 -12.06
N ILE A 71 7.76 -13.84 -11.81
CA ILE A 71 8.82 -13.73 -10.80
C ILE A 71 8.28 -14.09 -9.40
N ARG A 72 7.07 -13.60 -9.08
CA ARG A 72 6.39 -13.91 -7.81
C ARG A 72 6.15 -15.41 -7.61
N SER A 73 5.93 -16.15 -8.70
CA SER A 73 5.72 -17.60 -8.66
C SER A 73 6.99 -18.41 -8.35
N PHE A 74 8.19 -17.82 -8.52
CA PHE A 74 9.44 -18.52 -8.26
C PHE A 74 9.74 -18.62 -6.75
N LYS A 75 10.07 -19.83 -6.29
CA LYS A 75 10.43 -20.06 -4.89
C LYS A 75 11.90 -19.68 -4.64
N SER A 76 12.15 -18.53 -4.03
CA SER A 76 13.45 -18.18 -3.42
C SER A 76 13.35 -18.27 -1.88
N ASN A 77 14.25 -18.99 -1.21
CA ASN A 77 14.35 -19.01 0.26
C ASN A 77 15.72 -18.48 0.74
N PRO A 78 16.19 -17.29 0.31
CA PRO A 78 17.44 -16.79 0.84
C PRO A 78 17.20 -16.29 2.27
N LYS A 79 18.00 -16.82 3.21
CA LYS A 79 18.35 -16.12 4.44
C LYS A 79 19.52 -15.20 4.10
N ASP A 80 19.51 -13.97 4.61
CA ASP A 80 20.60 -12.99 4.53
C ASP A 80 21.01 -12.62 3.09
N THR A 81 20.23 -11.74 2.46
CA THR A 81 20.52 -11.25 1.10
C THR A 81 21.61 -10.17 1.12
N LEU A 82 22.24 -9.92 -0.04
CA LEU A 82 23.15 -8.78 -0.19
C LEU A 82 22.45 -7.45 0.12
N ILE A 83 21.15 -7.36 -0.14
CA ILE A 83 20.34 -6.18 0.16
C ILE A 83 20.19 -6.02 1.67
N ASP A 84 19.88 -7.10 2.41
CA ASP A 84 19.79 -7.06 3.87
C ASP A 84 21.12 -6.63 4.52
N LEU A 85 22.24 -7.13 4.00
CA LEU A 85 23.58 -6.71 4.47
C LEU A 85 23.80 -5.21 4.21
N PHE A 86 23.49 -4.74 3.00
CA PHE A 86 23.61 -3.33 2.65
C PHE A 86 22.73 -2.42 3.52
N LEU A 87 21.48 -2.81 3.77
CA LEU A 87 20.54 -2.03 4.59
C LEU A 87 21.05 -1.94 6.04
N ASN A 88 21.54 -3.04 6.60
CA ASN A 88 22.14 -3.07 7.93
C ASN A 88 23.41 -2.21 8.02
N GLU A 89 24.29 -2.27 7.02
CA GLU A 89 25.51 -1.45 6.98
C GLU A 89 25.18 0.06 6.85
N SER A 90 24.21 0.42 6.01
CA SER A 90 23.89 1.81 5.68
C SER A 90 23.01 2.50 6.73
N TYR A 91 22.02 1.79 7.26
CA TYR A 91 21.00 2.35 8.17
C TYR A 91 21.06 1.77 9.58
N GLY A 92 21.68 0.60 9.77
CA GLY A 92 21.80 -0.10 11.06
C GLY A 92 23.07 0.21 11.88
N SER A 93 23.99 1.05 11.38
CA SER A 93 25.23 1.38 12.09
C SER A 93 24.99 2.27 13.33
N PHE A 94 25.88 2.20 14.33
CA PHE A 94 25.81 3.06 15.52
C PHE A 94 25.86 4.56 15.17
N GLN A 95 26.66 4.92 14.17
CA GLN A 95 26.80 6.30 13.69
C GLN A 95 25.55 6.78 12.93
N SER A 96 24.92 5.91 12.15
CA SER A 96 23.63 6.19 11.49
C SER A 96 22.52 6.39 12.52
N ARG A 97 22.52 5.60 13.60
CA ARG A 97 21.60 5.77 14.73
C ARG A 97 21.79 7.10 15.46
N ILE A 98 23.04 7.54 15.68
CA ILE A 98 23.33 8.84 16.31
C ILE A 98 22.94 10.02 15.40
N SER A 99 23.07 9.89 14.09
CA SER A 99 22.64 10.93 13.15
C SER A 99 21.11 11.06 13.06
N ALA A 100 20.38 9.96 13.32
CA ALA A 100 18.93 10.01 13.53
C ALA A 100 18.57 10.60 14.91
N VAL A 101 19.46 10.48 15.91
CA VAL A 101 19.26 11.02 17.27
C VAL A 101 19.26 12.54 17.31
N SER A 102 20.04 13.23 16.46
CA SER A 102 20.01 14.71 16.36
C SER A 102 18.72 15.25 15.72
N GLY A 103 17.90 14.41 15.09
CA GLY A 103 16.55 14.73 14.61
C GLY A 103 15.41 14.33 15.56
N LEU A 104 15.72 13.78 16.75
CA LEU A 104 14.74 13.13 17.63
C LEU A 104 13.69 14.05 18.26
N ASN A 105 13.77 15.37 18.11
CA ASN A 105 12.70 16.24 18.59
C ASN A 105 11.50 16.32 17.65
N LYS A 106 11.47 15.65 16.47
CA LYS A 106 10.30 15.66 15.58
C LYS A 106 9.90 14.38 14.84
N GLN A 107 10.60 13.25 14.98
CA GLN A 107 10.16 12.02 14.31
C GLN A 107 10.16 10.82 15.26
N GLN A 108 9.09 10.71 16.04
CA GLN A 108 8.58 9.39 16.43
C GLN A 108 8.23 8.65 15.13
N GLY A 109 9.06 7.67 14.78
CA GLY A 109 8.92 6.88 13.56
C GLY A 109 7.57 6.16 13.50
N ASN A 110 6.69 6.67 12.64
CA ASN A 110 5.56 5.94 12.10
C ASN A 110 5.82 5.66 10.63
N ARG A 111 5.43 4.46 10.16
CA ARG A 111 5.34 4.05 8.75
C ARG A 111 4.25 4.84 7.98
N ASN A 112 4.08 6.11 8.29
CA ASN A 112 3.10 7.00 7.68
C ASN A 112 3.75 7.71 6.51
N PHE A 113 4.23 6.97 5.52
CA PHE A 113 4.57 7.55 4.23
C PHE A 113 3.64 7.05 3.13
N ARG A 114 3.28 7.92 2.20
CA ARG A 114 2.50 7.58 1.01
C ARG A 114 3.43 7.64 -0.20
N SER A 115 3.40 6.59 -1.01
CA SER A 115 4.06 6.59 -2.32
C SER A 115 3.14 7.26 -3.34
N LEU A 116 3.65 8.32 -3.98
CA LEU A 116 2.94 9.08 -4.99
C LEU A 116 3.79 9.19 -6.26
N PRO A 117 3.17 9.35 -7.45
CA PRO A 117 3.91 9.74 -8.65
C PRO A 117 4.84 10.92 -8.37
N LEU A 118 6.03 10.93 -9.00
CA LEU A 118 7.04 11.96 -8.75
C LEU A 118 6.46 13.35 -9.06
N MET A 119 5.71 13.44 -10.15
CA MET A 119 4.99 14.64 -10.57
C MET A 119 3.49 14.36 -10.50
N SER A 120 2.78 15.11 -9.65
CA SER A 120 1.33 14.97 -9.47
C SER A 120 0.53 16.14 -10.04
N LYS A 121 1.16 17.32 -10.17
CA LYS A 121 0.60 18.56 -10.72
C LYS A 121 1.67 19.31 -11.51
N GLN A 122 1.26 20.21 -12.40
CA GLN A 122 2.18 21.04 -13.22
C GLN A 122 3.09 21.95 -12.37
N CYS A 123 2.67 22.29 -11.15
CA CYS A 123 3.36 23.21 -10.24
C CYS A 123 4.01 22.51 -9.02
N ASP A 124 4.45 21.26 -9.14
CA ASP A 124 5.07 20.48 -8.05
C ASP A 124 6.53 20.94 -7.78
N THR A 125 6.74 22.25 -7.58
CA THR A 125 8.06 22.90 -7.45
C THR A 125 8.86 22.34 -6.28
N GLY A 126 8.19 21.94 -5.19
CA GLY A 126 8.81 21.31 -4.03
C GLY A 126 9.59 20.03 -4.34
N VAL A 127 9.20 19.26 -5.36
CA VAL A 127 9.94 18.06 -5.79
C VAL A 127 11.26 18.45 -6.44
N ILE A 128 11.23 19.41 -7.35
CA ILE A 128 12.42 19.88 -8.06
C ILE A 128 13.37 20.56 -7.06
N ASP A 129 12.85 21.36 -6.14
CA ASP A 129 13.65 22.02 -5.11
C ASP A 129 14.28 21.02 -4.14
N ARG A 130 13.57 19.94 -3.77
CA ARG A 130 14.12 18.86 -2.94
C ARG A 130 15.19 18.07 -3.70
N ILE A 131 14.97 17.75 -4.98
CA ILE A 131 15.99 17.11 -5.85
C ILE A 131 17.22 18.03 -5.97
N LYS A 132 17.01 19.34 -6.12
CA LYS A 132 18.07 20.36 -6.17
C LYS A 132 18.82 20.55 -4.85
N LEU A 133 18.12 20.46 -3.73
CA LEU A 133 18.73 20.50 -2.43
C LEU A 133 19.61 19.26 -2.21
N LEU A 134 19.08 18.08 -2.54
CA LEU A 134 19.76 16.79 -2.39
C LEU A 134 20.92 16.61 -3.38
N SER A 135 20.88 17.26 -4.55
CA SER A 135 22.00 17.26 -5.50
C SER A 135 23.23 18.03 -5.00
N LYS A 136 23.02 19.14 -4.26
CA LYS A 136 24.10 19.90 -3.63
C LYS A 136 24.92 19.04 -2.66
N PHE A 137 24.25 18.18 -1.87
CA PHE A 137 24.90 17.25 -0.95
C PHE A 137 25.64 16.12 -1.66
N THR A 138 25.26 15.82 -2.90
CA THR A 138 25.74 14.64 -3.62
C THR A 138 26.68 14.98 -4.79
N LYS A 139 27.09 16.25 -4.93
CA LYS A 139 28.02 16.75 -5.98
C LYS A 139 27.69 16.26 -7.39
N VAL A 140 26.41 16.00 -7.69
CA VAL A 140 25.99 15.69 -9.07
C VAL A 140 25.45 16.94 -9.70
N ASP A 141 25.97 17.20 -10.89
CA ASP A 141 25.39 18.19 -11.75
C ASP A 141 24.01 17.72 -12.23
N ILE A 142 22.98 18.27 -11.61
CA ILE A 142 21.60 18.14 -12.06
C ILE A 142 21.18 19.38 -12.86
N SER A 143 22.11 20.25 -13.24
CA SER A 143 21.83 21.35 -14.17
C SER A 143 21.13 20.88 -15.45
N PRO A 144 21.31 19.63 -15.96
CA PRO A 144 20.50 19.13 -17.06
C PRO A 144 18.99 19.16 -16.77
N LEU A 145 18.54 18.99 -15.51
CA LEU A 145 17.12 19.12 -15.15
C LEU A 145 16.58 20.53 -15.37
N ASN A 146 17.42 21.57 -15.37
CA ASN A 146 16.99 22.93 -15.71
C ASN A 146 16.74 23.11 -17.21
N GLN A 147 17.21 22.17 -18.04
CA GLN A 147 17.09 22.24 -19.51
C GLN A 147 15.82 21.56 -20.03
N ILE A 148 15.03 20.94 -19.16
CA ILE A 148 13.81 20.23 -19.53
C ILE A 148 12.64 20.67 -18.65
N ASP A 149 11.44 20.53 -19.18
CA ASP A 149 10.22 20.52 -18.36
C ASP A 149 10.01 19.09 -17.85
N LEU A 150 10.33 18.86 -16.56
CA LEU A 150 10.19 17.54 -15.94
C LEU A 150 8.74 17.06 -15.92
N TYR A 151 7.75 17.96 -15.77
CA TYR A 151 6.34 17.60 -15.81
C TYR A 151 5.96 17.11 -17.20
N LEU A 152 6.36 17.84 -18.24
CA LEU A 152 6.14 17.44 -19.62
C LEU A 152 6.80 16.08 -19.90
N TYR A 153 8.06 15.89 -19.51
CA TYR A 153 8.77 14.61 -19.67
C TYR A 153 8.07 13.47 -18.93
N TYR A 154 7.52 13.71 -17.75
CA TYR A 154 6.74 12.71 -17.01
C TYR A 154 5.42 12.37 -17.72
N SER A 155 4.70 13.39 -18.21
CA SER A 155 3.43 13.23 -18.93
C SER A 155 3.60 12.50 -20.26
N GLU A 156 4.69 12.77 -20.98
CA GLU A 156 5.07 12.11 -22.24
C GLU A 156 5.74 10.75 -22.05
N LYS A 157 5.81 10.25 -20.80
CA LYS A 157 6.48 8.99 -20.43
C LYS A 157 7.95 8.93 -20.85
N LYS A 158 8.64 10.07 -20.90
CA LYS A 158 10.10 10.19 -21.07
C LYS A 158 10.87 10.06 -19.75
N ALA A 159 10.19 10.34 -18.64
CA ALA A 159 10.68 10.15 -17.29
C ALA A 159 9.77 9.19 -16.50
N HIS A 160 10.33 8.54 -15.49
CA HIS A 160 9.62 7.74 -14.51
C HIS A 160 10.19 8.01 -13.11
N GLY A 161 9.34 7.90 -12.10
CA GLY A 161 9.73 8.09 -10.72
C GLY A 161 8.53 8.24 -9.80
N HIS A 162 8.80 8.18 -8.50
CA HIS A 162 7.87 8.42 -7.43
C HIS A 162 8.54 9.18 -6.29
N LYS A 163 7.71 9.77 -5.43
CA LYS A 163 8.09 10.41 -4.18
C LYS A 163 7.39 9.74 -3.01
N LEU A 164 8.07 9.66 -1.89
CA LEU A 164 7.48 9.25 -0.62
C LEU A 164 7.25 10.50 0.22
N ILE A 165 6.01 10.71 0.63
CA ILE A 165 5.62 11.84 1.48
C ILE A 165 5.26 11.34 2.87
N ASN A 166 5.68 12.03 3.94
CA ASN A 166 5.34 11.66 5.32
C ASN A 166 3.92 12.12 5.72
N GLY A 167 3.54 11.92 6.98
CA GLY A 167 2.23 12.33 7.51
C GLY A 167 1.95 13.85 7.48
N ASN A 168 2.98 14.67 7.26
CA ASN A 168 2.89 16.13 7.14
C ASN A 168 2.97 16.58 5.66
N ASP A 169 2.79 15.66 4.71
CA ASP A 169 2.94 15.89 3.26
C ASP A 169 4.35 16.36 2.82
N GLU A 170 5.38 16.16 3.66
CA GLU A 170 6.76 16.48 3.31
C GLU A 170 7.41 15.33 2.54
N ILE A 171 8.18 15.66 1.48
CA ILE A 171 8.94 14.67 0.71
C ILE A 171 10.13 14.18 1.54
N VAL A 172 10.08 12.92 1.94
CA VAL A 172 11.12 12.22 2.71
C VAL A 172 11.99 11.29 1.85
N SER A 173 11.62 11.10 0.59
CA SER A 173 12.38 10.26 -0.35
C SER A 173 11.85 10.39 -1.78
N HIS A 174 12.71 10.13 -2.77
CA HIS A 174 12.34 10.16 -4.19
C HIS A 174 13.22 9.24 -5.04
N ASN A 175 12.67 8.77 -6.16
CA ASN A 175 13.46 8.25 -7.27
C ASN A 175 13.05 8.94 -8.59
N LEU A 176 14.01 9.07 -9.50
CA LEU A 176 13.83 9.67 -10.82
C LEU A 176 14.75 8.98 -11.82
N GLY A 177 14.17 8.51 -12.92
CA GLY A 177 14.88 7.99 -14.06
C GLY A 177 14.30 8.44 -15.39
N PHE A 178 15.09 8.27 -16.43
CA PHE A 178 14.78 8.63 -17.80
C PHE A 178 14.98 7.44 -18.73
N PHE A 179 14.31 7.45 -19.87
CA PHE A 179 14.43 6.41 -20.88
C PHE A 179 15.30 6.88 -22.03
N PHE A 180 16.23 6.05 -22.48
CA PHE A 180 17.09 6.35 -23.63
C PHE A 180 17.04 5.18 -24.61
N GLU A 181 17.05 5.47 -25.91
CA GLU A 181 17.25 4.41 -26.89
C GLU A 181 18.66 3.84 -26.72
N GLU A 182 18.81 2.52 -26.82
CA GLU A 182 20.05 1.84 -26.41
C GLU A 182 21.30 2.38 -27.12
N HIS A 183 21.22 2.61 -28.44
CA HIS A 183 22.32 3.20 -29.21
C HIS A 183 22.65 4.64 -28.79
N GLN A 184 21.66 5.44 -28.37
CA GLN A 184 21.88 6.78 -27.84
C GLN A 184 22.54 6.72 -26.47
N PHE A 185 22.11 5.77 -25.63
CA PHE A 185 22.70 5.57 -24.32
C PHE A 185 24.18 5.16 -24.41
N GLU A 186 24.55 4.31 -25.38
CA GLU A 186 25.95 3.90 -25.59
C GLU A 186 26.88 5.09 -25.92
N ILE A 187 26.38 6.14 -26.57
CA ILE A 187 27.14 7.38 -26.84
C ILE A 187 27.57 8.06 -25.53
N LEU A 188 26.81 7.89 -24.45
CA LEU A 188 27.14 8.46 -23.13
C LEU A 188 28.45 7.89 -22.55
N LYS A 189 28.98 6.77 -23.06
CA LYS A 189 30.32 6.29 -22.68
C LYS A 189 31.39 7.35 -22.92
N THR A 190 31.27 8.10 -24.02
CA THR A 190 32.26 9.09 -24.45
C THR A 190 31.80 10.53 -24.29
N GLN A 191 30.49 10.78 -24.17
CA GLN A 191 29.90 12.13 -24.05
C GLN A 191 29.30 12.42 -22.68
N GLU A 192 29.11 13.69 -22.34
CA GLU A 192 28.39 14.08 -21.13
C GLU A 192 26.90 13.69 -21.18
N LEU A 193 26.29 13.60 -20.01
CA LEU A 193 24.90 13.18 -19.88
C LEU A 193 23.96 14.31 -20.34
N ASP A 194 23.31 14.12 -21.48
CA ASP A 194 22.25 15.00 -21.96
C ASP A 194 20.87 14.33 -21.81
N ILE A 195 20.13 14.73 -20.78
CA ILE A 195 18.80 14.19 -20.52
C ILE A 195 17.75 14.62 -21.55
N ARG A 196 18.04 15.62 -22.40
CA ARG A 196 17.13 16.02 -23.47
C ARG A 196 16.97 14.93 -24.52
N MET A 197 17.95 14.03 -24.60
CA MET A 197 17.92 12.84 -25.45
C MET A 197 16.94 11.76 -24.96
N ALA A 198 16.26 11.96 -23.81
CA ALA A 198 15.32 10.96 -23.31
C ALA A 198 14.18 10.72 -24.31
N CYS A 199 13.92 9.45 -24.61
CA CYS A 199 12.85 9.01 -25.48
C CYS A 199 11.60 8.64 -24.66
N SER A 200 10.43 8.54 -25.29
CA SER A 200 9.24 8.03 -24.59
C SER A 200 9.36 6.52 -24.36
N LEU A 201 8.85 6.02 -23.24
CA LEU A 201 8.68 4.59 -22.96
C LEU A 201 7.88 3.87 -24.05
N LYS A 202 7.03 4.61 -24.79
CA LYS A 202 6.26 4.09 -25.93
C LYS A 202 7.09 3.89 -27.21
N SER A 203 8.38 4.23 -27.22
CA SER A 203 9.25 3.98 -28.38
C SER A 203 9.25 2.49 -28.73
N SER A 204 9.19 2.15 -30.02
CA SER A 204 9.25 0.77 -30.51
C SER A 204 10.65 0.17 -30.44
N LYS A 205 11.67 0.97 -30.11
CA LYS A 205 13.07 0.54 -30.02
C LYS A 205 13.42 -0.04 -28.66
N ASN A 206 14.60 -0.66 -28.58
CA ASN A 206 15.19 -1.09 -27.30
C ASN A 206 15.58 0.13 -26.47
N ILE A 207 15.17 0.12 -25.20
CA ILE A 207 15.34 1.21 -24.25
C ILE A 207 16.25 0.78 -23.10
N ASN A 208 17.11 1.70 -22.66
CA ASN A 208 17.75 1.67 -21.36
C ASN A 208 16.97 2.59 -20.41
N TYR A 209 16.52 2.03 -19.28
CA TYR A 209 15.99 2.84 -18.18
C TYR A 209 17.13 3.25 -17.26
N PHE A 210 17.38 4.55 -17.17
CA PHE A 210 18.47 5.12 -16.40
C PHE A 210 17.94 5.89 -15.18
N ASN A 211 18.08 5.30 -13.99
CA ASN A 211 17.79 5.95 -12.72
C ASN A 211 18.96 6.88 -12.35
N ILE A 212 18.71 8.20 -12.46
CA ILE A 212 19.72 9.24 -12.32
C ILE A 212 19.76 9.83 -10.91
N SER A 213 18.65 9.76 -10.18
CA SER A 213 18.53 10.35 -8.85
C SER A 213 17.66 9.48 -7.97
N SER A 214 18.23 9.03 -6.86
CA SER A 214 17.50 8.37 -5.79
C SER A 214 17.95 8.92 -4.44
N HIS A 215 16.99 9.09 -3.55
CA HIS A 215 17.24 9.48 -2.17
C HIS A 215 16.30 8.76 -1.22
N SER A 216 16.87 8.24 -0.13
CA SER A 216 16.16 7.44 0.85
C SER A 216 16.65 7.81 2.24
N GLU A 217 15.75 8.33 3.09
CA GLU A 217 16.05 8.56 4.51
C GLU A 217 16.08 7.27 5.34
N THR A 218 15.38 6.21 4.89
CA THR A 218 15.25 4.95 5.64
C THR A 218 15.46 3.72 4.76
N GLU A 219 15.71 2.57 5.38
CA GLU A 219 15.80 1.28 4.69
C GLU A 219 14.52 0.96 3.89
N HIS A 220 13.35 1.33 4.43
CA HIS A 220 12.06 1.06 3.78
C HIS A 220 11.91 1.88 2.50
N HIS A 221 12.41 3.13 2.49
CA HIS A 221 12.41 3.97 1.30
C HIS A 221 13.27 3.37 0.18
N VAL A 222 14.43 2.79 0.51
CA VAL A 222 15.30 2.10 -0.46
C VAL A 222 14.55 0.93 -1.09
N ILE A 223 13.90 0.12 -0.26
CA ILE A 223 13.18 -1.06 -0.73
C ILE A 223 12.03 -0.67 -1.66
N GLU A 224 11.24 0.34 -1.31
CA GLU A 224 10.16 0.86 -2.17
C GLU A 224 10.68 1.32 -3.53
N HIS A 225 11.84 1.99 -3.57
CA HIS A 225 12.48 2.38 -4.83
C HIS A 225 12.85 1.18 -5.69
N ILE A 226 13.48 0.17 -5.10
CA ILE A 226 13.87 -1.06 -5.80
C ILE A 226 12.63 -1.79 -6.32
N VAL A 227 11.58 -1.94 -5.51
CA VAL A 227 10.33 -2.61 -5.89
C VAL A 227 9.61 -1.85 -7.01
N SER A 228 9.61 -0.52 -6.98
CA SER A 228 9.07 0.30 -8.08
C SER A 228 9.82 0.08 -9.38
N ASP A 229 11.16 0.08 -9.34
CA ASP A 229 11.99 -0.13 -10.53
C ASP A 229 11.78 -1.56 -11.08
N ILE A 230 11.67 -2.57 -10.21
CA ILE A 230 11.28 -3.95 -10.59
C ILE A 230 9.93 -3.97 -11.32
N LYS A 231 8.89 -3.30 -10.78
CA LYS A 231 7.56 -3.23 -11.41
C LYS A 231 7.64 -2.62 -12.81
N LEU A 232 8.31 -1.47 -12.95
CA LEU A 232 8.50 -0.80 -14.24
C LEU A 232 9.18 -1.72 -15.26
N LEU A 233 10.29 -2.34 -14.86
CA LEU A 233 11.07 -3.24 -15.71
C LEU A 233 10.21 -4.46 -16.14
N SER A 234 9.44 -5.00 -15.21
CA SER A 234 8.62 -6.20 -15.45
C SER A 234 7.45 -5.94 -16.40
N GLN A 235 6.89 -4.73 -16.38
CA GLN A 235 5.75 -4.34 -17.22
C GLN A 235 6.18 -3.88 -18.63
N SER A 236 7.45 -3.53 -18.82
CA SER A 236 7.93 -2.91 -20.05
C SER A 236 8.64 -3.90 -20.95
N LYS A 237 8.09 -4.18 -22.14
CA LYS A 237 8.71 -5.07 -23.15
C LYS A 237 9.97 -4.45 -23.78
N ASN A 238 9.95 -3.13 -23.96
CA ASN A 238 10.95 -2.37 -24.72
C ASN A 238 12.20 -2.05 -23.90
N ILE A 239 12.09 -2.01 -22.56
CA ILE A 239 13.26 -1.86 -21.71
C ILE A 239 14.08 -3.15 -21.76
N LYS A 240 15.35 -3.05 -22.13
CA LYS A 240 16.31 -4.15 -22.20
C LYS A 240 17.41 -4.03 -21.16
N LYS A 241 17.83 -2.80 -20.83
CA LYS A 241 18.86 -2.52 -19.82
C LYS A 241 18.34 -1.63 -18.72
N TYR A 242 18.88 -1.83 -17.52
CA TYR A 242 18.66 -0.98 -16.36
C TYR A 242 20.00 -0.38 -15.94
N SER A 243 20.06 0.95 -15.89
CA SER A 243 21.23 1.70 -15.48
C SER A 243 20.93 2.56 -14.25
N VAL A 244 21.93 2.73 -13.38
CA VAL A 244 21.82 3.50 -12.14
C VAL A 244 23.04 4.39 -11.97
N LEU A 245 22.82 5.66 -11.63
CA LEU A 245 23.88 6.57 -11.20
C LEU A 245 24.17 6.38 -9.72
N VAL A 246 25.41 6.04 -9.39
CA VAL A 246 25.84 5.66 -8.03
C VAL A 246 26.94 6.58 -7.54
N LYS A 247 26.84 6.98 -6.27
CA LYS A 247 27.78 7.90 -5.61
C LYS A 247 28.29 7.37 -4.28
N ASP A 248 27.48 6.52 -3.65
CA ASP A 248 27.82 5.83 -2.42
C ASP A 248 28.61 4.54 -2.75
N PRO A 249 29.83 4.37 -2.23
CA PRO A 249 30.61 3.14 -2.37
C PRO A 249 29.86 1.89 -1.89
N ASN A 250 29.02 2.00 -0.86
CA ASN A 250 28.26 0.86 -0.34
C ASN A 250 27.19 0.42 -1.35
N MET A 251 26.48 1.39 -1.95
CA MET A 251 25.55 1.12 -3.05
C MET A 251 26.30 0.54 -4.27
N MET A 252 27.50 1.04 -4.59
CA MET A 252 28.30 0.49 -5.70
C MET A 252 28.67 -0.97 -5.43
N LYS A 253 29.06 -1.30 -4.20
CA LYS A 253 29.38 -2.67 -3.76
C LYS A 253 28.15 -3.57 -3.87
N LEU A 254 26.98 -3.10 -3.41
CA LEU A 254 25.72 -3.82 -3.53
C LEU A 254 25.39 -4.13 -5.00
N LEU A 255 25.33 -3.11 -5.85
CA LEU A 255 24.91 -3.26 -7.24
C LEU A 255 25.88 -4.14 -8.03
N LYS A 256 27.19 -4.02 -7.79
CA LYS A 256 28.17 -4.98 -8.36
C LYS A 256 27.92 -6.41 -7.88
N GLY A 257 27.59 -6.60 -6.61
CA GLY A 257 27.22 -7.92 -6.07
C GLY A 257 25.91 -8.48 -6.64
N VAL A 258 25.00 -7.61 -7.10
CA VAL A 258 23.78 -7.97 -7.85
C VAL A 258 24.08 -8.29 -9.33
N GLY A 259 25.28 -7.99 -9.82
CA GLY A 259 25.70 -8.28 -11.19
C GLY A 259 25.75 -7.07 -12.10
N PHE A 260 25.62 -5.84 -11.58
CA PHE A 260 25.81 -4.66 -12.39
C PHE A 260 27.29 -4.47 -12.77
N GLU A 261 27.49 -4.03 -14.00
CA GLU A 261 28.80 -3.68 -14.53
C GLU A 261 29.00 -2.16 -14.54
N VAL A 262 30.26 -1.72 -14.48
CA VAL A 262 30.55 -0.28 -14.60
C VAL A 262 30.41 0.13 -16.06
N PHE A 263 29.44 0.98 -16.35
CA PHE A 263 29.23 1.57 -17.66
C PHE A 263 30.17 2.76 -17.88
N LYS A 264 30.26 3.66 -16.90
CA LYS A 264 31.07 4.89 -16.99
C LYS A 264 31.44 5.43 -15.60
N PHE A 265 32.62 6.03 -15.48
CA PHE A 265 32.95 6.91 -14.35
C PHE A 265 32.78 8.37 -14.76
N SER A 266 32.49 9.24 -13.78
CA SER A 266 32.61 10.69 -13.99
C SER A 266 34.03 11.08 -14.42
N ALA A 267 34.24 12.35 -14.79
CA ALA A 267 35.59 12.89 -14.88
C ALA A 267 36.32 12.71 -13.52
N PRO A 268 37.64 12.43 -13.52
CA PRO A 268 38.43 12.36 -12.30
C PRO A 268 38.40 13.69 -11.55
N CYS A 269 38.20 13.63 -10.24
CA CYS A 269 38.22 14.80 -9.37
C CYS A 269 39.62 15.00 -8.77
N ALA A 270 40.04 16.25 -8.61
CA ALA A 270 41.30 16.60 -7.94
C ALA A 270 41.23 16.38 -6.42
N GLU A 271 40.05 16.56 -5.82
CA GLU A 271 39.80 16.34 -4.39
C GLU A 271 39.43 14.88 -4.09
N LYS A 272 39.67 14.44 -2.85
CA LYS A 272 39.20 13.15 -2.35
C LYS A 272 37.67 13.08 -2.49
N SER A 273 37.20 12.07 -3.21
CA SER A 273 35.78 11.73 -3.35
C SER A 273 35.49 10.34 -2.76
N ASN A 274 34.21 10.00 -2.61
CA ASN A 274 33.80 8.75 -2.01
C ASN A 274 34.18 7.53 -2.88
N ILE A 275 34.16 7.67 -4.22
CA ILE A 275 34.48 6.58 -5.14
C ILE A 275 35.94 6.68 -5.58
N THR A 276 36.73 5.66 -5.24
CA THR A 276 38.13 5.53 -5.68
C THR A 276 38.29 4.33 -6.61
N PHE A 277 38.89 4.53 -7.79
CA PHE A 277 39.22 3.45 -8.71
C PHE A 277 40.58 3.71 -9.37
N LYS A 278 41.46 2.70 -9.39
CA LYS A 278 42.83 2.80 -9.94
C LYS A 278 43.59 4.07 -9.46
N LYS A 279 43.51 4.38 -8.16
CA LYS A 279 44.14 5.56 -7.51
C LYS A 279 43.62 6.93 -8.00
N LYS A 280 42.48 6.97 -8.70
CA LYS A 280 41.78 8.21 -9.07
C LYS A 280 40.47 8.32 -8.31
N TYR A 281 40.05 9.56 -8.06
CA TYR A 281 38.81 9.90 -7.36
C TYR A 281 37.73 10.28 -8.37
N TYR A 282 36.50 9.80 -8.15
CA TYR A 282 35.35 10.03 -9.01
C TYR A 282 34.14 10.50 -8.20
N SER A 283 33.38 11.45 -8.72
CA SER A 283 32.17 11.97 -8.04
C SER A 283 31.01 10.97 -8.10
N TYR A 284 30.90 10.24 -9.21
CA TYR A 284 29.90 9.21 -9.41
C TYR A 284 30.38 8.17 -10.44
N CYS A 285 29.68 7.04 -10.50
CA CYS A 285 29.74 6.10 -11.61
C CYS A 285 28.33 5.73 -12.09
N ILE A 286 28.22 5.31 -13.34
CA ILE A 286 27.02 4.72 -13.90
C ILE A 286 27.26 3.23 -13.96
N LEU A 287 26.34 2.47 -13.38
CA LEU A 287 26.32 1.02 -13.44
C LEU A 287 25.17 0.57 -14.34
N THR A 288 25.35 -0.52 -15.08
CA THR A 288 24.31 -1.09 -15.96
C THR A 288 24.19 -2.60 -15.79
N ILE A 289 23.01 -3.15 -16.05
CA ILE A 289 22.73 -4.59 -16.08
C ILE A 289 21.67 -4.89 -17.14
N ASP A 290 21.68 -6.11 -17.69
CA ASP A 290 20.54 -6.61 -18.48
C ASP A 290 19.30 -6.75 -17.59
N LYS A 291 18.13 -6.45 -18.16
CA LYS A 291 16.87 -6.49 -17.43
C LYS A 291 16.56 -7.87 -16.87
N ILE A 292 16.76 -8.93 -17.67
CA ILE A 292 16.42 -10.30 -17.24
C ILE A 292 17.43 -10.77 -16.20
N ASP A 293 18.71 -10.43 -16.35
CA ASP A 293 19.72 -10.71 -15.31
C ASP A 293 19.35 -10.05 -13.98
N TYR A 294 18.92 -8.79 -14.01
CA TYR A 294 18.47 -8.09 -12.81
C TYR A 294 17.24 -8.75 -12.17
N LEU A 295 16.19 -8.97 -12.95
CA LEU A 295 14.92 -9.53 -12.46
C LEU A 295 15.05 -10.98 -11.96
N THR A 296 16.06 -11.71 -12.44
CA THR A 296 16.34 -13.10 -12.01
C THR A 296 17.43 -13.21 -10.97
N ASN A 297 18.02 -12.10 -10.55
CA ASN A 297 18.96 -12.11 -9.46
C ASN A 297 18.25 -12.55 -8.18
N ARG A 298 18.83 -13.53 -7.47
CA ARG A 298 18.24 -14.09 -6.24
C ARG A 298 17.97 -13.05 -5.15
N ASN A 299 18.80 -12.01 -5.03
CA ASN A 299 18.66 -10.94 -4.04
C ASN A 299 17.55 -9.95 -4.44
N VAL A 300 17.29 -9.81 -5.74
CA VAL A 300 16.20 -8.97 -6.25
C VAL A 300 14.87 -9.72 -6.12
N MET A 301 14.83 -11.00 -6.51
CA MET A 301 13.64 -11.84 -6.41
C MET A 301 13.12 -12.01 -4.97
N SER A 302 13.99 -11.99 -3.97
CA SER A 302 13.57 -12.05 -2.57
C SER A 302 12.70 -10.86 -2.14
N LEU A 303 12.85 -9.69 -2.78
CA LEU A 303 12.01 -8.51 -2.50
C LEU A 303 10.59 -8.62 -3.06
N ILE A 304 10.35 -9.58 -3.97
CA ILE A 304 9.07 -9.76 -4.69
C ILE A 304 8.23 -10.87 -4.05
N LYS A 305 8.87 -11.85 -3.39
CA LYS A 305 8.24 -13.08 -2.92
C LYS A 305 7.57 -12.95 -1.55
N ASP A 306 8.25 -12.31 -0.61
CA ASP A 306 7.55 -11.58 0.43
C ASP A 306 7.32 -10.24 -0.24
N GLY A 307 6.09 -9.92 -0.61
CA GLY A 307 5.83 -8.54 -0.91
C GLY A 307 6.39 -7.77 0.29
N TYR A 308 7.38 -6.91 0.05
CA TYR A 308 7.36 -5.57 0.63
C TYR A 308 6.14 -4.81 0.10
N SER A 309 5.01 -5.50 0.00
CA SER A 309 3.74 -4.95 0.36
C SER A 309 3.98 -4.29 1.70
N THR A 310 3.34 -3.15 1.88
CA THR A 310 2.94 -2.70 3.20
C THR A 310 2.29 -3.82 4.03
N THR A 311 1.94 -4.98 3.44
CA THR A 311 1.53 -6.20 4.11
C THR A 311 2.68 -6.92 4.86
N MET A 312 2.72 -6.83 6.20
CA MET A 312 3.64 -7.59 7.04
C MET A 312 2.99 -8.83 7.65
N LYS A 313 3.62 -10.00 7.55
CA LYS A 313 3.15 -11.22 8.20
C LYS A 313 3.25 -11.10 9.73
N PHE A 314 2.31 -11.72 10.44
CA PHE A 314 2.29 -11.78 11.92
C PHE A 314 3.65 -12.19 12.52
N SER A 315 4.25 -13.27 12.01
CA SER A 315 5.52 -13.81 12.50
C SER A 315 6.69 -12.81 12.41
N HIS A 316 6.69 -11.98 11.36
CA HIS A 316 7.68 -10.92 11.16
C HIS A 316 7.46 -9.78 12.15
N LEU A 317 6.23 -9.26 12.25
CA LEU A 317 5.92 -8.19 13.20
C LEU A 317 6.18 -8.57 14.65
N LEU A 318 5.85 -9.81 15.03
CA LEU A 318 6.10 -10.32 16.37
C LEU A 318 7.60 -10.32 16.69
N ARG A 319 8.42 -10.84 15.76
CA ARG A 319 9.88 -10.89 15.91
C ARG A 319 10.50 -9.50 15.98
N GLU A 320 10.06 -8.58 15.12
CA GLU A 320 10.56 -7.21 15.09
C GLU A 320 10.19 -6.46 16.38
N SER A 321 8.97 -6.66 16.89
CA SER A 321 8.54 -6.08 18.17
C SER A 321 9.39 -6.57 19.33
N ARG A 322 9.65 -7.89 19.39
CA ARG A 322 10.56 -8.45 20.40
C ARG A 322 11.96 -7.84 20.33
N LYS A 323 12.54 -7.77 19.12
CA LYS A 323 13.87 -7.18 18.91
C LYS A 323 13.91 -5.70 19.29
N LYS A 324 12.86 -4.93 18.96
CA LYS A 324 12.71 -3.52 19.32
C LYS A 324 12.68 -3.33 20.85
N LEU A 325 12.00 -4.23 21.56
CA LEU A 325 11.99 -4.28 23.02
C LEU A 325 13.29 -4.85 23.62
N LYS A 326 14.22 -5.33 22.78
CA LYS A 326 15.50 -5.96 23.17
C LYS A 326 15.34 -7.17 24.09
N LEU A 327 14.26 -7.94 23.91
CA LEU A 327 13.95 -9.10 24.74
C LEU A 327 14.42 -10.42 24.09
N THR A 328 14.85 -11.37 24.93
CA THR A 328 15.02 -12.77 24.50
C THR A 328 13.65 -13.41 24.27
N GLN A 329 13.57 -14.56 23.59
CA GLN A 329 12.29 -15.24 23.41
C GLN A 329 11.65 -15.65 24.75
N LYS A 330 12.47 -15.96 25.76
CA LYS A 330 12.00 -16.31 27.11
C LYS A 330 11.40 -15.09 27.82
N ASP A 331 12.11 -13.97 27.82
CA ASP A 331 11.65 -12.73 28.47
C ASP A 331 10.43 -12.15 27.74
N PHE A 332 10.38 -12.32 26.42
CA PHE A 332 9.24 -11.89 25.61
C PHE A 332 7.99 -12.72 25.86
N ALA A 333 8.10 -14.02 26.10
CA ALA A 333 6.98 -14.86 26.52
C ALA A 333 6.43 -14.37 27.87
N ALA A 334 7.31 -14.12 28.85
CA ALA A 334 6.90 -13.57 30.15
C ALA A 334 6.24 -12.18 30.00
N TYR A 335 6.79 -11.30 29.16
CA TYR A 335 6.21 -9.99 28.87
C TYR A 335 4.81 -10.12 28.26
N ILE A 336 4.62 -11.02 27.28
CA ILE A 336 3.34 -11.25 26.62
C ILE A 336 2.28 -11.76 27.61
N ASN A 337 2.65 -12.62 28.56
CA ASN A 337 1.72 -13.14 29.57
C ASN A 337 1.15 -12.03 30.48
N HIS A 338 1.79 -10.86 30.54
CA HIS A 338 1.32 -9.71 31.31
C HIS A 338 0.50 -8.70 30.48
N LEU A 339 0.37 -8.88 29.16
CA LEU A 339 -0.35 -7.94 28.31
C LEU A 339 -1.87 -8.11 28.37
N ASP A 340 -2.33 -9.36 28.47
CA ASP A 340 -3.75 -9.72 28.51
C ASP A 340 -3.88 -11.16 29.05
N ASP A 341 -4.96 -11.43 29.80
CA ASP A 341 -5.22 -12.74 30.42
C ASP A 341 -5.25 -13.89 29.40
N GLU A 342 -5.65 -13.61 28.16
CA GLU A 342 -5.69 -14.59 27.05
C GLU A 342 -4.30 -15.13 26.67
N PHE A 343 -3.24 -14.40 27.06
CA PHE A 343 -1.85 -14.78 26.80
C PHE A 343 -1.16 -15.46 27.98
N SER A 344 -1.80 -15.61 29.14
CA SER A 344 -1.20 -16.13 30.38
C SER A 344 -0.46 -17.47 30.26
N SER A 345 -0.72 -18.27 29.22
CA SER A 345 -0.10 -19.57 28.95
C SER A 345 0.94 -19.57 27.81
N VAL A 346 1.32 -18.41 27.27
CA VAL A 346 2.31 -18.35 26.19
C VAL A 346 3.71 -18.63 26.75
N ASP A 347 4.35 -19.67 26.21
CA ASP A 347 5.70 -20.08 26.58
C ASP A 347 6.73 -19.75 25.49
N VAL A 348 8.01 -19.92 25.83
CA VAL A 348 9.13 -19.67 24.90
C VAL A 348 9.05 -20.54 23.63
N VAL A 349 8.50 -21.75 23.74
CA VAL A 349 8.36 -22.68 22.61
C VAL A 349 7.30 -22.16 21.64
N THR A 350 6.19 -21.62 22.17
CA THR A 350 5.10 -21.01 21.42
C THR A 350 5.59 -19.77 20.69
N ILE A 351 6.32 -18.86 21.37
CA ILE A 351 6.97 -17.70 20.72
C ILE A 351 7.90 -18.15 19.59
N ASN A 352 8.74 -19.17 19.83
CA ASN A 352 9.63 -19.68 18.80
C ASN A 352 8.86 -20.23 17.58
N ARG A 353 7.77 -20.96 17.81
CA ARG A 353 6.91 -21.51 16.74
C ARG A 353 6.21 -20.40 15.97
N TRP A 354 5.69 -19.37 16.64
CA TRP A 354 5.04 -18.21 16.02
C TRP A 354 6.03 -17.38 15.19
N GLU A 355 7.18 -17.02 15.75
CA GLU A 355 8.21 -16.23 15.04
C GLU A 355 8.76 -16.97 13.82
N ASN A 356 8.85 -18.30 13.86
CA ASN A 356 9.34 -19.12 12.75
C ASN A 356 8.23 -19.60 11.82
N ASN A 357 7.00 -19.11 11.98
CA ASN A 357 5.84 -19.49 11.17
C ASN A 357 5.58 -21.01 11.11
N LYS A 358 5.90 -21.73 12.21
CA LYS A 358 5.66 -23.18 12.34
C LYS A 358 4.23 -23.47 12.79
N VAL A 359 3.66 -22.60 13.61
CA VAL A 359 2.28 -22.64 14.10
C VAL A 359 1.73 -21.22 14.04
N LYS A 360 0.47 -21.07 13.62
CA LYS A 360 -0.22 -19.77 13.53
C LYS A 360 -1.29 -19.71 14.62
N PRO A 361 -1.35 -18.66 15.45
CA PRO A 361 -2.52 -18.44 16.31
C PRO A 361 -3.74 -18.08 15.46
N SER A 362 -4.95 -18.07 16.05
CA SER A 362 -6.14 -17.56 15.37
C SER A 362 -5.95 -16.11 14.95
N ASN A 363 -6.65 -15.65 13.90
CA ASN A 363 -6.56 -14.26 13.42
C ASN A 363 -6.89 -13.27 14.54
N ASN A 364 -7.89 -13.58 15.37
CA ASN A 364 -8.26 -12.80 16.55
C ASN A 364 -7.09 -12.69 17.55
N LYS A 365 -6.55 -13.83 17.98
CA LYS A 365 -5.42 -13.86 18.94
C LYS A 365 -4.17 -13.18 18.41
N ALA A 366 -3.90 -13.33 17.11
CA ALA A 366 -2.80 -12.66 16.42
C ALA A 366 -2.97 -11.13 16.43
N LEU A 367 -4.14 -10.64 16.02
CA LEU A 367 -4.44 -9.21 15.96
C LEU A 367 -4.47 -8.57 17.35
N LYS A 368 -5.05 -9.26 18.34
CA LYS A 368 -5.07 -8.80 19.74
C LYS A 368 -3.67 -8.60 20.28
N LEU A 369 -2.78 -9.58 20.05
CA LEU A 369 -1.38 -9.49 20.49
C LEU A 369 -0.65 -8.31 19.83
N LEU A 370 -0.83 -8.13 18.52
CA LEU A 370 -0.22 -7.00 17.81
C LEU A 370 -0.78 -5.64 18.28
N ASP A 371 -2.05 -5.57 18.64
CA ASP A 371 -2.69 -4.36 19.19
C ASP A 371 -2.12 -4.01 20.58
N CYS A 372 -1.97 -5.01 21.46
CA CYS A 372 -1.33 -4.85 22.77
C CYS A 372 0.14 -4.40 22.65
N LEU A 373 0.82 -4.80 21.58
CA LEU A 373 2.19 -4.36 21.26
C LEU A 373 2.25 -2.97 20.60
N GLY A 374 1.10 -2.33 20.35
CA GLY A 374 1.02 -0.97 19.83
C GLY A 374 1.29 -0.86 18.33
N LEU A 375 0.99 -1.89 17.55
CA LEU A 375 1.33 -1.95 16.11
C LEU A 375 0.14 -1.59 15.20
N ASP A 376 0.45 -1.09 14.01
CA ASP A 376 -0.52 -0.91 12.92
C ASP A 376 -0.96 -2.26 12.36
N LEU A 377 -2.21 -2.63 12.67
CA LEU A 377 -2.81 -3.89 12.26
C LEU A 377 -3.12 -3.94 10.75
N TYR A 378 -3.32 -2.80 10.09
CA TYR A 378 -3.75 -2.76 8.68
C TYR A 378 -2.73 -3.45 7.77
N THR A 379 -1.45 -3.29 8.12
CA THR A 379 -0.35 -3.96 7.45
C THR A 379 -0.41 -5.48 7.59
N THR A 380 -1.04 -6.06 8.60
CA THR A 380 -1.10 -7.53 8.74
C THR A 380 -2.42 -8.12 8.27
N LEU A 381 -3.49 -7.33 8.16
CA LEU A 381 -4.81 -7.82 7.74
C LEU A 381 -4.78 -8.56 6.41
N LYS A 382 -4.06 -8.02 5.42
CA LYS A 382 -3.89 -8.64 4.10
C LYS A 382 -3.05 -9.92 4.08
N SER A 383 -2.39 -10.25 5.19
CA SER A 383 -1.60 -11.48 5.33
C SER A 383 -2.38 -12.64 5.92
N PHE A 384 -3.58 -12.37 6.46
CA PHE A 384 -4.46 -13.42 6.93
C PHE A 384 -5.21 -14.00 5.74
N ASP A 385 -5.12 -15.31 5.60
CA ASP A 385 -5.93 -16.08 4.65
C ASP A 385 -7.40 -15.83 5.00
N SER A 386 -8.17 -15.30 4.04
CA SER A 386 -9.60 -15.56 4.02
C SER A 386 -9.72 -17.02 3.64
N GLU A 387 -10.26 -17.86 4.52
CA GLU A 387 -10.56 -19.24 4.13
C GLU A 387 -11.36 -19.19 2.82
N ASP A 388 -10.80 -19.77 1.76
CA ASP A 388 -11.40 -19.85 0.42
C ASP A 388 -12.72 -20.61 0.53
N ASN A 389 -13.80 -19.90 0.82
CA ASN A 389 -15.16 -20.41 0.73
C ASN A 389 -16.02 -19.33 0.09
N GLU A 390 -16.89 -19.76 -0.83
CA GLU A 390 -17.88 -18.97 -1.55
C GLU A 390 -18.82 -18.16 -0.61
N ASP A 391 -18.76 -18.42 0.70
CA ASP A 391 -19.54 -17.77 1.78
C ASP A 391 -19.05 -16.37 2.21
N SER A 392 -17.97 -15.81 1.64
CA SER A 392 -17.43 -14.50 2.07
C SER A 392 -18.23 -13.27 1.58
N VAL A 393 -19.56 -13.40 1.45
CA VAL A 393 -20.42 -12.45 0.73
C VAL A 393 -21.15 -11.45 1.64
N LEU A 394 -21.18 -11.58 2.97
CA LEU A 394 -22.04 -10.71 3.81
C LEU A 394 -21.91 -9.19 3.58
N LEU A 395 -20.69 -8.65 3.47
CA LEU A 395 -20.49 -7.23 3.15
C LEU A 395 -20.84 -6.90 1.69
N GLU A 396 -20.72 -7.86 0.79
CA GLU A 396 -21.17 -7.74 -0.60
C GLU A 396 -22.69 -7.82 -0.72
N ASP A 397 -23.35 -8.68 0.06
CA ASP A 397 -24.80 -8.80 0.17
C ASP A 397 -25.37 -7.52 0.74
N PHE A 398 -24.72 -6.93 1.76
CA PHE A 398 -25.06 -5.59 2.23
C PHE A 398 -25.00 -4.54 1.11
N LEU A 399 -23.94 -4.54 0.30
CA LEU A 399 -23.84 -3.62 -0.84
C LEU A 399 -24.88 -3.92 -1.92
N ARG A 400 -25.19 -5.19 -2.17
CA ARG A 400 -26.21 -5.63 -3.14
C ARG A 400 -27.61 -5.21 -2.71
N GLU A 401 -27.98 -5.46 -1.47
CA GLU A 401 -29.26 -5.02 -0.91
C GLU A 401 -29.40 -3.49 -0.96
N ARG A 402 -28.32 -2.78 -0.63
CA ARG A 402 -28.32 -1.31 -0.61
C ARG A 402 -28.42 -0.69 -2.00
N PHE A 403 -27.67 -1.16 -2.99
CA PHE A 403 -27.51 -0.49 -4.28
C PHE A 403 -28.19 -1.22 -5.45
N PHE A 404 -28.45 -2.52 -5.35
CA PHE A 404 -28.96 -3.36 -6.43
C PHE A 404 -30.30 -4.05 -6.12
N SER A 405 -30.95 -3.74 -5.00
CA SER A 405 -32.31 -4.21 -4.73
C SER A 405 -33.29 -3.75 -5.80
N PHE A 406 -34.40 -4.48 -5.96
CA PHE A 406 -35.46 -4.13 -6.92
C PHE A 406 -35.93 -2.67 -6.74
N GLN A 407 -36.09 -2.23 -5.50
CA GLN A 407 -36.47 -0.86 -5.17
C GLN A 407 -35.41 0.17 -5.60
N SER A 408 -34.12 -0.13 -5.40
CA SER A 408 -33.00 0.71 -5.86
C SER A 408 -32.97 0.83 -7.38
N ARG A 409 -33.17 -0.30 -8.09
CA ARG A 409 -33.21 -0.36 -9.56
C ARG A 409 -34.39 0.44 -10.14
N ILE A 410 -35.57 0.38 -9.52
CA ILE A 410 -36.72 1.19 -9.94
C ILE A 410 -36.44 2.69 -9.73
N SER A 411 -35.78 3.05 -8.62
CA SER A 411 -35.39 4.43 -8.33
C SER A 411 -34.30 4.98 -9.26
N SER A 412 -33.37 4.15 -9.73
CA SER A 412 -32.32 4.58 -10.68
C SER A 412 -32.87 4.73 -12.10
N ILE A 413 -33.76 3.83 -12.52
CA ILE A 413 -34.46 3.90 -13.82
C ILE A 413 -35.33 5.15 -13.93
N THR A 414 -35.98 5.57 -12.84
CA THR A 414 -36.79 6.80 -12.81
C THR A 414 -35.96 8.09 -12.81
N LYS A 415 -34.67 8.02 -12.45
CA LYS A 415 -33.74 9.17 -12.46
C LYS A 415 -32.88 9.27 -13.71
N GLY A 416 -32.91 8.28 -14.60
CA GLY A 416 -32.13 8.27 -15.85
C GLY A 416 -30.61 8.03 -15.64
N GLU A 417 -30.19 7.58 -14.46
CA GLU A 417 -28.78 7.35 -14.14
C GLU A 417 -28.37 5.91 -14.49
N ILE A 418 -27.80 5.72 -15.68
CA ILE A 418 -27.02 4.53 -16.04
C ILE A 418 -25.66 5.02 -16.52
N GLU A 419 -24.71 5.21 -15.60
CA GLU A 419 -23.31 5.46 -15.97
C GLU A 419 -22.34 4.57 -15.20
N GLU A 420 -21.45 3.94 -15.96
CA GLU A 420 -20.28 3.19 -15.50
C GLU A 420 -19.14 4.16 -15.15
N GLY A 421 -18.54 3.94 -13.98
CA GLY A 421 -17.38 4.70 -13.50
C GLY A 421 -17.77 5.90 -12.63
N CYS A 422 -17.00 6.12 -11.56
CA CYS A 422 -17.14 7.30 -10.71
C CYS A 422 -15.75 7.88 -10.49
N ASP A 423 -15.34 8.83 -11.34
CA ASP A 423 -14.20 9.69 -11.06
C ASP A 423 -14.59 10.63 -9.92
N CYS A 424 -14.28 10.22 -8.69
CA CYS A 424 -14.52 11.03 -7.50
C CYS A 424 -13.24 11.21 -6.70
N GLN A 425 -13.05 12.41 -6.16
CA GLN A 425 -11.92 12.77 -5.33
C GLN A 425 -12.32 12.65 -3.85
N ILE A 426 -11.55 11.87 -3.08
CA ILE A 426 -11.70 11.79 -1.63
C ILE A 426 -11.01 13.01 -0.99
N MET A 427 -11.74 13.75 -0.17
CA MET A 427 -11.29 14.96 0.53
C MET A 427 -11.63 14.90 2.02
N PRO A 428 -10.94 15.68 2.88
CA PRO A 428 -11.38 15.91 4.26
C PRO A 428 -12.83 16.40 4.30
N LEU A 429 -13.58 16.05 5.35
CA LEU A 429 -14.99 16.47 5.46
C LEU A 429 -15.14 17.98 5.39
N MET A 430 -14.30 18.69 6.16
CA MET A 430 -14.26 20.14 6.22
C MET A 430 -12.91 20.62 5.69
N THR A 431 -12.92 21.54 4.73
CA THR A 431 -11.72 22.23 4.22
C THR A 431 -11.55 23.62 4.82
N ASP A 432 -12.63 24.22 5.30
CA ASP A 432 -12.67 25.52 5.96
C ASP A 432 -13.81 25.61 6.99
N GLN A 433 -13.82 26.65 7.81
CA GLN A 433 -14.86 26.87 8.83
C GLN A 433 -16.24 27.22 8.26
N ASN A 434 -16.29 27.65 7.00
CA ASN A 434 -17.48 28.14 6.31
C ASN A 434 -18.01 27.13 5.28
N ASP A 435 -17.67 25.84 5.41
CA ASP A 435 -18.02 24.74 4.51
C ASP A 435 -19.53 24.40 4.62
N LYS A 436 -20.38 25.41 4.41
CA LYS A 436 -21.82 25.41 4.66
C LYS A 436 -22.52 24.36 3.79
N ALA A 437 -22.03 24.15 2.55
CA ALA A 437 -22.54 23.12 1.66
C ALA A 437 -22.41 21.71 2.26
N VAL A 438 -21.33 21.43 3.01
CA VAL A 438 -21.14 20.13 3.69
C VAL A 438 -22.13 19.99 4.84
N ILE A 439 -22.24 21.02 5.68
CA ILE A 439 -23.16 21.04 6.82
C ILE A 439 -24.62 20.91 6.33
N ASP A 440 -24.99 21.67 5.31
CA ASP A 440 -26.32 21.65 4.71
C ASP A 440 -26.62 20.29 4.08
N ARG A 441 -25.65 19.65 3.41
CA ARG A 441 -25.79 18.29 2.87
C ARG A 441 -25.99 17.25 3.97
N ILE A 442 -25.21 17.32 5.06
CA ILE A 442 -25.37 16.43 6.22
C ILE A 442 -26.75 16.64 6.85
N LYS A 443 -27.19 17.88 7.03
CA LYS A 443 -28.52 18.23 7.57
C LYS A 443 -29.65 17.73 6.67
N LEU A 444 -29.53 17.92 5.36
CA LEU A 444 -30.49 17.44 4.37
C LEU A 444 -30.62 15.91 4.45
N ILE A 445 -29.50 15.19 4.52
CA ILE A 445 -29.51 13.72 4.67
C ILE A 445 -30.09 13.30 6.03
N SER A 446 -29.85 14.06 7.09
CA SER A 446 -30.46 13.84 8.41
C SER A 446 -31.99 14.06 8.39
N GLN A 447 -32.49 15.04 7.63
CA GLN A 447 -33.93 15.26 7.42
C GLN A 447 -34.59 14.07 6.70
N TYR A 448 -33.99 13.57 5.62
CA TYR A 448 -34.49 12.37 4.91
C TYR A 448 -34.43 11.10 5.75
N THR A 449 -33.53 11.06 6.74
CA THR A 449 -33.33 9.89 7.59
C THR A 449 -33.90 10.05 9.01
N LYS A 450 -34.68 11.12 9.25
CA LYS A 450 -35.37 11.43 10.52
C LYS A 450 -34.50 11.36 11.78
N VAL A 451 -33.21 11.68 11.63
CA VAL A 451 -32.30 11.87 12.77
C VAL A 451 -32.18 13.36 13.01
N ASP A 452 -32.35 13.80 14.25
CA ASP A 452 -32.21 15.20 14.60
C ASP A 452 -30.72 15.63 14.46
N PRO A 453 -30.36 16.47 13.47
CA PRO A 453 -29.00 16.95 13.32
C PRO A 453 -28.71 18.13 14.25
N SER A 454 -29.64 18.56 15.10
CA SER A 454 -29.50 19.74 15.98
C SER A 454 -28.22 19.70 16.82
N ALA A 455 -27.74 18.52 17.19
CA ALA A 455 -26.47 18.36 17.90
C ALA A 455 -25.27 18.92 17.11
N LEU A 456 -25.30 18.91 15.78
CA LEU A 456 -24.27 19.52 14.92
C LEU A 456 -24.32 21.05 14.96
N ASP A 457 -25.49 21.66 15.20
CA ASP A 457 -25.61 23.11 15.38
C ASP A 457 -25.00 23.60 16.70
N THR A 458 -24.79 22.67 17.64
CA THR A 458 -24.26 22.98 18.96
C THR A 458 -22.74 22.89 19.07
N ILE A 459 -22.05 22.56 17.97
CA ILE A 459 -20.60 22.37 17.91
C ILE A 459 -20.01 23.05 16.68
N ASP A 460 -18.74 23.45 16.76
CA ASP A 460 -17.95 23.82 15.59
C ASP A 460 -17.33 22.54 15.00
N LEU A 461 -17.93 22.03 13.92
CA LEU A 461 -17.50 20.78 13.29
C LEU A 461 -16.07 20.89 12.70
N PHE A 462 -15.68 22.05 12.19
CA PHE A 462 -14.32 22.26 11.68
C PHE A 462 -13.32 22.17 12.84
N LEU A 463 -13.60 22.84 13.96
CA LEU A 463 -12.78 22.75 15.15
C LEU A 463 -12.67 21.31 15.66
N TYR A 464 -13.79 20.58 15.72
CA TYR A 464 -13.80 19.17 16.12
C TYR A 464 -12.96 18.28 15.20
N CYS A 465 -12.99 18.51 13.89
CA CYS A 465 -12.10 17.82 12.95
C CYS A 465 -10.62 18.21 13.16
N SER A 466 -10.33 19.49 13.38
CA SER A 466 -8.96 19.99 13.60
C SER A 466 -8.34 19.49 14.92
N GLU A 467 -9.14 19.33 15.97
CA GLU A 467 -8.74 18.79 17.26
C GLU A 467 -8.81 17.25 17.31
N ILE A 468 -9.10 16.61 16.17
CA ILE A 468 -9.20 15.16 16.02
C ILE A 468 -10.23 14.54 16.99
N LYS A 469 -11.29 15.30 17.31
CA LYS A 469 -12.48 14.84 18.04
C LYS A 469 -13.51 14.19 17.12
N ALA A 470 -13.48 14.58 15.84
CA ALA A 470 -14.28 14.02 14.78
C ALA A 470 -13.37 13.52 13.64
N HIS A 471 -13.77 12.41 13.03
CA HIS A 471 -13.16 11.91 11.80
C HIS A 471 -14.20 11.94 10.70
N GLY A 472 -13.87 12.56 9.58
CA GLY A 472 -14.78 12.59 8.45
C GLY A 472 -14.10 12.84 7.12
N ARG A 473 -14.83 12.52 6.07
CA ARG A 473 -14.43 12.67 4.67
C ARG A 473 -15.63 12.95 3.78
N LYS A 474 -15.40 13.65 2.68
CA LYS A 474 -16.35 13.81 1.57
C LYS A 474 -15.73 13.27 0.28
N MET A 475 -16.58 12.82 -0.63
CA MET A 475 -16.18 12.49 -2.00
C MET A 475 -16.90 13.45 -2.93
N VAL A 476 -16.12 14.04 -3.81
CA VAL A 476 -16.58 15.07 -4.73
C VAL A 476 -16.43 14.54 -6.16
N ASP A 477 -17.45 14.70 -6.98
CA ASP A 477 -17.40 14.29 -8.39
C ASP A 477 -16.64 15.31 -9.27
N VAL A 478 -16.62 15.06 -10.58
CA VAL A 478 -15.96 15.94 -11.56
C VAL A 478 -16.57 17.35 -11.63
N ASN A 479 -17.82 17.52 -11.20
CA ASN A 479 -18.53 18.80 -11.21
C ASN A 479 -18.31 19.59 -9.91
N GLY A 480 -17.70 18.99 -8.89
CA GLY A 480 -17.56 19.61 -7.58
C GLY A 480 -18.69 19.25 -6.61
N ASP A 481 -19.57 18.32 -6.96
CA ASP A 481 -20.73 17.94 -6.15
C ASP A 481 -20.38 16.85 -5.12
N ILE A 482 -20.93 16.99 -3.91
CA ILE A 482 -20.72 16.03 -2.81
C ILE A 482 -21.62 14.81 -3.02
N VAL A 483 -21.04 13.76 -3.58
CA VAL A 483 -21.71 12.49 -3.90
C VAL A 483 -21.63 11.46 -2.76
N SER A 484 -20.76 11.66 -1.78
CA SER A 484 -20.63 10.77 -0.61
C SER A 484 -19.96 11.47 0.58
N HIS A 485 -20.30 11.05 1.80
CA HIS A 485 -19.63 11.50 3.01
C HIS A 485 -19.64 10.42 4.12
N SER A 486 -18.73 10.56 5.07
CA SER A 486 -18.75 9.84 6.34
C SER A 486 -18.30 10.78 7.45
N LEU A 487 -18.98 10.73 8.60
CA LEU A 487 -18.70 11.50 9.80
C LEU A 487 -18.89 10.61 11.03
N GLY A 488 -17.82 10.51 11.82
CA GLY A 488 -17.84 9.88 13.13
C GLY A 488 -17.10 10.69 14.20
N PHE A 489 -17.31 10.31 15.44
CA PHE A 489 -16.77 10.96 16.63
C PHE A 489 -16.14 9.94 17.57
N PHE A 490 -15.16 10.38 18.36
CA PHE A 490 -14.51 9.53 19.36
C PHE A 490 -15.04 9.84 20.75
N PHE A 491 -15.32 8.81 21.53
CA PHE A 491 -15.74 8.92 22.92
C PHE A 491 -14.84 8.06 23.79
N ASN A 492 -14.57 8.51 25.03
CA ASN A 492 -14.00 7.66 26.05
C ASN A 492 -14.92 6.43 26.23
N GLU A 493 -14.37 5.23 26.18
CA GLU A 493 -15.13 3.98 26.24
C GLU A 493 -15.93 3.84 27.54
N GLU A 494 -15.34 4.14 28.70
CA GLU A 494 -16.02 4.07 30.00
C GLU A 494 -17.18 5.05 30.07
N VAL A 495 -16.97 6.27 29.56
CA VAL A 495 -18.01 7.28 29.47
C VAL A 495 -19.10 6.78 28.54
N PHE A 496 -18.74 6.30 27.34
CA PHE A 496 -19.69 5.76 26.38
C PHE A 496 -20.58 4.70 27.03
N GLU A 497 -20.04 3.72 27.74
CA GLU A 497 -20.84 2.69 28.42
C GLU A 497 -21.80 3.25 29.49
N GLN A 498 -21.42 4.29 30.23
CA GLN A 498 -22.31 4.94 31.20
C GLN A 498 -23.54 5.59 30.55
N TYR A 499 -23.47 5.95 29.26
CA TYR A 499 -24.57 6.54 28.51
C TYR A 499 -25.46 5.51 27.79
N ARG A 500 -25.31 4.21 28.06
CA ARG A 500 -26.17 3.17 27.47
C ARG A 500 -27.66 3.40 27.74
N ASN A 501 -27.98 3.95 28.92
CA ASN A 501 -29.34 4.27 29.36
C ASN A 501 -29.62 5.79 29.41
N LYS A 502 -28.72 6.64 28.89
CA LYS A 502 -28.84 8.11 28.92
C LYS A 502 -28.68 8.70 27.51
N HIS A 503 -28.97 9.98 27.34
CA HIS A 503 -28.73 10.64 26.06
C HIS A 503 -27.23 10.96 25.90
N LEU A 504 -26.58 10.38 24.88
CA LEU A 504 -25.19 10.64 24.53
C LEU A 504 -25.11 11.91 23.67
N HIS A 505 -24.43 12.95 24.17
CA HIS A 505 -24.27 14.20 23.44
C HIS A 505 -22.94 14.24 22.69
N ILE A 506 -22.93 14.71 21.43
CA ILE A 506 -21.70 14.86 20.62
C ILE A 506 -20.66 15.77 21.31
N LYS A 507 -21.11 16.70 22.18
CA LYS A 507 -20.23 17.52 23.01
C LYS A 507 -19.29 16.72 23.93
N GLN A 508 -19.63 15.46 24.22
CA GLN A 508 -18.81 14.55 25.02
C GLN A 508 -17.73 13.85 24.20
N ALA A 509 -17.65 14.12 22.89
CA ALA A 509 -16.57 13.61 22.07
C ALA A 509 -15.22 14.15 22.55
N CYS A 510 -14.24 13.26 22.62
CA CYS A 510 -12.88 13.57 23.03
C CYS A 510 -11.92 13.41 21.83
N SER A 511 -10.72 13.95 21.97
CA SER A 511 -9.71 13.83 20.92
C SER A 511 -9.19 12.39 20.85
N LEU A 512 -8.89 11.93 19.64
CA LEU A 512 -8.17 10.67 19.39
C LEU A 512 -6.82 10.63 20.13
N ASP A 513 -6.21 11.79 20.40
CA ASP A 513 -4.96 11.90 21.13
C ASP A 513 -5.10 11.77 22.65
N SER A 514 -6.32 11.63 23.17
CA SER A 514 -6.55 11.42 24.61
C SER A 514 -5.91 10.12 25.14
N ASN A 515 -5.69 10.05 26.45
CA ASN A 515 -5.07 8.89 27.10
C ASN A 515 -6.05 7.74 27.41
N HIS A 516 -7.26 7.79 26.87
CA HIS A 516 -8.32 6.82 27.17
C HIS A 516 -8.46 5.80 26.04
N ASN A 517 -9.02 4.63 26.38
CA ASN A 517 -9.61 3.75 25.38
C ASN A 517 -10.84 4.43 24.77
N LEU A 518 -11.02 4.25 23.47
CA LEU A 518 -12.00 4.99 22.70
C LEU A 518 -13.01 4.07 22.03
N ASN A 519 -14.26 4.55 21.97
CA ASN A 519 -15.28 4.07 21.05
C ASN A 519 -15.39 5.08 19.90
N TYR A 520 -15.22 4.60 18.66
CA TYR A 520 -15.44 5.37 17.45
C TYR A 520 -16.85 5.09 16.91
N ILE A 521 -17.72 6.10 16.90
CA ILE A 521 -19.08 5.98 16.38
C ILE A 521 -19.26 6.77 15.08
N VAL A 522 -19.67 6.09 14.02
CA VAL A 522 -20.11 6.73 12.77
C VAL A 522 -21.57 7.15 12.92
N VAL A 523 -21.81 8.46 12.92
CA VAL A 523 -23.13 9.06 13.16
C VAL A 523 -23.84 9.45 11.87
N SER A 524 -23.07 9.71 10.81
CA SER A 524 -23.61 10.06 9.50
C SER A 524 -22.74 9.47 8.40
N GLY A 525 -23.37 8.79 7.45
CA GLY A 525 -22.69 8.21 6.30
C GLY A 525 -23.65 8.12 5.12
N HIS A 526 -23.23 8.63 3.97
CA HIS A 526 -24.00 8.59 2.74
C HIS A 526 -23.12 8.27 1.56
N SER A 527 -23.67 7.55 0.60
CA SER A 527 -23.02 7.19 -0.64
C SER A 527 -24.13 6.96 -1.66
N GLU A 528 -24.03 7.65 -2.80
CA GLU A 528 -24.93 7.50 -3.93
C GLU A 528 -24.62 6.22 -4.71
N LYS A 529 -23.33 5.86 -4.81
CA LYS A 529 -22.86 4.67 -5.52
C LYS A 529 -22.18 3.65 -4.61
N ARG A 530 -22.10 2.41 -5.09
CA ARG A 530 -21.49 1.28 -4.37
C ARG A 530 -20.01 1.52 -4.07
N GLU A 531 -19.26 2.03 -5.04
CA GLU A 531 -17.82 2.26 -4.96
C GLU A 531 -17.49 3.26 -3.85
N GLN A 532 -18.33 4.30 -3.71
CA GLN A 532 -18.21 5.30 -2.65
C GLN A 532 -18.47 4.68 -1.27
N SER A 533 -19.45 3.77 -1.16
CA SER A 533 -19.71 3.04 0.09
C SER A 533 -18.57 2.10 0.46
N ILE A 534 -17.96 1.44 -0.53
CA ILE A 534 -16.77 0.60 -0.33
C ILE A 534 -15.61 1.45 0.20
N ALA A 535 -15.33 2.58 -0.45
CA ALA A 535 -14.25 3.47 -0.05
C ALA A 535 -14.45 4.01 1.39
N ASN A 536 -15.69 4.31 1.77
CA ASN A 536 -16.01 4.67 3.15
C ASN A 536 -15.72 3.53 4.13
N LEU A 537 -16.27 2.33 3.90
CA LEU A 537 -16.05 1.18 4.78
C LEU A 537 -14.56 0.85 4.93
N ILE A 538 -13.79 0.81 3.83
CA ILE A 538 -12.35 0.57 3.87
C ILE A 538 -11.61 1.65 4.68
N SER A 539 -12.00 2.92 4.55
CA SER A 539 -11.37 4.00 5.30
C SER A 539 -11.65 3.90 6.80
N ASP A 540 -12.85 3.47 7.21
CA ASP A 540 -13.14 3.23 8.63
C ASP A 540 -12.35 2.03 9.16
N MET A 541 -12.23 0.94 8.39
CA MET A 541 -11.38 -0.20 8.76
C MET A 541 -9.90 0.20 8.89
N LYS A 542 -9.39 1.07 8.01
CA LYS A 542 -8.03 1.62 8.11
C LYS A 542 -7.85 2.44 9.39
N LEU A 543 -8.82 3.28 9.73
CA LEU A 543 -8.78 4.07 10.96
C LEU A 543 -8.71 3.16 12.19
N LEU A 544 -9.59 2.16 12.26
CA LEU A 544 -9.62 1.20 13.37
C LEU A 544 -8.29 0.44 13.47
N ALA A 545 -7.82 -0.14 12.37
CA ALA A 545 -6.63 -0.99 12.34
C ALA A 545 -5.33 -0.24 12.68
N ARG A 546 -5.26 1.06 12.39
CA ARG A 546 -4.08 1.91 12.65
C ARG A 546 -4.02 2.48 14.06
N ASN A 547 -5.15 2.49 14.77
CA ASN A 547 -5.26 3.17 16.05
C ASN A 547 -5.47 2.18 17.19
N THR A 548 -4.47 2.04 18.04
CA THR A 548 -4.47 1.12 19.18
C THR A 548 -5.41 1.58 20.30
N LYS A 549 -5.66 2.89 20.40
CA LYS A 549 -6.58 3.49 21.38
C LYS A 549 -8.06 3.19 21.12
N ILE A 550 -8.44 3.00 19.86
CA ILE A 550 -9.83 2.64 19.55
C ILE A 550 -10.01 1.18 19.92
N LYS A 551 -10.95 0.88 20.82
CA LYS A 551 -11.26 -0.48 21.26
C LYS A 551 -12.60 -0.97 20.73
N LYS A 552 -13.55 -0.05 20.51
CA LYS A 552 -14.87 -0.37 19.96
C LYS A 552 -15.20 0.46 18.73
N TYR A 553 -15.98 -0.14 17.84
CA TYR A 553 -16.55 0.51 16.68
C TYR A 553 -18.07 0.47 16.77
N SER A 554 -18.69 1.63 16.60
CA SER A 554 -20.14 1.80 16.64
C SER A 554 -20.68 2.46 15.38
N MET A 555 -21.93 2.16 15.04
CA MET A 555 -22.62 2.79 13.92
C MET A 555 -24.12 2.94 14.18
N ILE A 556 -24.71 3.97 13.57
CA ILE A 556 -26.15 4.19 13.58
C ILE A 556 -26.79 3.42 12.41
N ILE A 557 -27.69 2.48 12.71
CA ILE A 557 -28.47 1.73 11.73
C ILE A 557 -29.93 2.18 11.74
N LYS A 558 -30.46 2.37 10.53
CA LYS A 558 -31.84 2.83 10.26
C LYS A 558 -32.65 1.86 9.41
N ASN A 559 -31.97 0.94 8.71
CA ASN A 559 -32.60 -0.05 7.84
C ASN A 559 -32.60 -1.43 8.54
N PRO A 560 -33.76 -2.08 8.72
CA PRO A 560 -33.85 -3.41 9.34
C PRO A 560 -33.07 -4.48 8.58
N ASN A 561 -32.96 -4.41 7.25
CA ASN A 561 -32.16 -5.38 6.48
C ASN A 561 -30.67 -5.23 6.81
N ALA A 562 -30.20 -3.99 7.01
CA ALA A 562 -28.83 -3.73 7.44
C ALA A 562 -28.59 -4.18 8.89
N LEU A 563 -29.60 -4.11 9.75
CA LEU A 563 -29.50 -4.54 11.15
C LEU A 563 -29.14 -6.02 11.26
N GLU A 564 -29.85 -6.89 10.55
CA GLU A 564 -29.60 -8.33 10.63
C GLU A 564 -28.24 -8.72 10.01
N LEU A 565 -27.88 -8.08 8.89
CA LEU A 565 -26.57 -8.27 8.27
C LEU A 565 -25.42 -7.86 9.21
N MET A 566 -25.55 -6.73 9.91
CA MET A 566 -24.52 -6.27 10.85
C MET A 566 -24.44 -7.18 12.08
N LYS A 567 -25.57 -7.71 12.58
CA LYS A 567 -25.56 -8.72 13.64
C LYS A 567 -24.82 -9.98 13.22
N ASN A 568 -25.01 -10.44 11.99
CA ASN A 568 -24.27 -11.59 11.43
C ASN A 568 -22.76 -11.32 11.27
N LEU A 569 -22.35 -10.05 11.19
CA LEU A 569 -20.93 -9.65 11.25
C LEU A 569 -20.37 -9.61 12.68
N GLY A 570 -21.20 -9.81 13.71
CA GLY A 570 -20.81 -9.80 15.12
C GLY A 570 -21.21 -8.53 15.87
N PHE A 571 -21.96 -7.60 15.25
CA PHE A 571 -22.40 -6.41 15.97
C PHE A 571 -23.52 -6.71 16.97
N GLU A 572 -23.42 -6.09 18.14
CA GLU A 572 -24.45 -6.12 19.16
C GLU A 572 -25.27 -4.82 19.16
N ILE A 573 -26.54 -4.93 19.55
CA ILE A 573 -27.38 -3.75 19.77
C ILE A 573 -26.93 -3.08 21.07
N TYR A 574 -26.32 -1.91 20.92
CA TYR A 574 -25.90 -1.08 22.04
C TYR A 574 -27.10 -0.36 22.66
N LYS A 575 -27.88 0.36 21.84
CA LYS A 575 -29.04 1.17 22.29
C LYS A 575 -30.03 1.43 21.14
N PHE A 576 -31.32 1.53 21.46
CA PHE A 576 -32.34 2.08 20.54
C PHE A 576 -32.51 3.60 20.73
N SER A 577 -33.00 4.29 19.71
CA SER A 577 -33.49 5.67 19.88
C SER A 577 -34.67 5.72 20.86
N GLU A 578 -35.18 6.91 21.15
CA GLU A 578 -36.49 7.01 21.80
C GLU A 578 -37.58 6.35 20.93
N PRO A 579 -38.60 5.72 21.54
CA PRO A 579 -39.76 5.21 20.81
C PRO A 579 -40.45 6.31 20.02
N THR A 580 -40.97 5.97 18.84
CA THR A 580 -41.66 6.90 17.95
C THR A 580 -43.01 6.33 17.55
N GLU A 581 -44.02 7.18 17.49
CA GLU A 581 -45.35 6.83 16.95
C GLU A 581 -45.37 6.88 15.41
N GLU A 582 -44.38 7.55 14.80
CA GLU A 582 -44.21 7.56 13.34
C GLU A 582 -43.83 6.17 12.80
N MET A 583 -44.29 5.86 11.58
CA MET A 583 -43.86 4.68 10.82
C MET A 583 -42.32 4.64 10.75
N SER A 584 -41.73 3.64 11.42
CA SER A 584 -40.29 3.39 11.43
C SER A 584 -40.03 1.94 11.03
N ASN A 585 -38.89 1.71 10.38
CA ASN A 585 -38.55 0.39 9.86
C ASN A 585 -37.89 -0.51 10.92
N ILE A 586 -37.67 -0.03 12.15
CA ILE A 586 -37.04 -0.81 13.24
C ILE A 586 -38.06 -0.97 14.37
N THR A 587 -38.59 -2.19 14.51
CA THR A 587 -39.53 -2.56 15.57
C THR A 587 -38.89 -3.54 16.55
N PHE A 588 -38.98 -3.27 17.85
CA PHE A 588 -38.51 -4.18 18.90
C PHE A 588 -39.50 -4.16 20.07
N LYS A 589 -39.91 -5.34 20.56
CA LYS A 589 -40.89 -5.50 21.65
C LYS A 589 -42.15 -4.63 21.47
N ASN A 590 -42.76 -4.66 20.28
CA ASN A 590 -43.97 -3.90 19.90
C ASN A 590 -43.83 -2.37 19.99
N LYS A 591 -42.60 -1.84 19.99
CA LYS A 591 -42.33 -0.40 19.87
C LYS A 591 -41.51 -0.13 18.61
N SER A 592 -41.80 1.01 17.98
CA SER A 592 -41.10 1.50 16.80
C SER A 592 -40.01 2.48 17.20
N TYR A 593 -38.84 2.36 16.57
CA TYR A 593 -37.65 3.17 16.85
C TYR A 593 -37.13 3.82 15.57
N ARG A 594 -36.66 5.08 15.66
CA ARG A 594 -36.12 5.81 14.50
C ARG A 594 -34.79 5.22 14.02
N TYR A 595 -33.95 4.78 14.94
CA TYR A 595 -32.68 4.12 14.66
C TYR A 595 -32.23 3.26 15.85
N CYS A 596 -31.22 2.44 15.64
CA CYS A 596 -30.47 1.79 16.71
C CYS A 596 -28.97 2.03 16.52
N ILE A 597 -28.23 1.98 17.62
CA ILE A 597 -26.77 2.02 17.64
C ILE A 597 -26.30 0.58 17.79
N LEU A 598 -25.46 0.16 16.86
CA LEU A 598 -24.75 -1.10 16.93
C LEU A 598 -23.30 -0.86 17.37
N THR A 599 -22.74 -1.80 18.12
CA THR A 599 -21.33 -1.75 18.56
C THR A 599 -20.67 -3.11 18.39
N ILE A 600 -19.36 -3.13 18.18
CA ILE A 600 -18.54 -4.34 18.13
C ILE A 600 -17.14 -4.04 18.69
N ASP A 601 -16.48 -5.06 19.26
CA ASP A 601 -15.06 -4.98 19.58
C ASP A 601 -14.22 -4.83 18.29
N LYS A 602 -13.19 -3.99 18.34
CA LYS A 602 -12.31 -3.73 17.19
C LYS A 602 -11.65 -5.01 16.68
N ILE A 603 -11.11 -5.82 17.58
CA ILE A 603 -10.36 -7.02 17.20
C ILE A 603 -11.31 -8.08 16.68
N GLU A 604 -12.49 -8.23 17.29
CA GLU A 604 -13.55 -9.09 16.76
C GLU A 604 -13.93 -8.71 15.32
N LEU A 605 -14.16 -7.42 15.06
CA LEU A 605 -14.47 -6.92 13.71
C LEU A 605 -13.35 -7.19 12.71
N LEU A 606 -12.11 -6.79 13.04
CA LEU A 606 -10.98 -6.88 12.12
C LEU A 606 -10.51 -8.34 11.90
N SER A 607 -10.81 -9.24 12.84
CA SER A 607 -10.53 -10.67 12.70
C SER A 607 -11.65 -11.45 11.99
N ASN A 608 -12.79 -10.81 11.75
CA ASN A 608 -13.92 -11.43 11.07
C ASN A 608 -13.55 -11.78 9.61
N LYS A 609 -13.83 -13.02 9.20
CA LYS A 609 -13.53 -13.54 7.85
C LYS A 609 -14.12 -12.70 6.73
N HIS A 610 -15.33 -12.15 6.92
CA HIS A 610 -16.00 -11.32 5.91
C HIS A 610 -15.32 -9.95 5.76
N VAL A 611 -14.84 -9.37 6.87
CA VAL A 611 -14.09 -8.12 6.87
C VAL A 611 -12.72 -8.31 6.25
N ILE A 612 -12.01 -9.40 6.58
CA ILE A 612 -10.72 -9.74 5.98
C ILE A 612 -10.87 -9.93 4.47
N SER A 613 -11.86 -10.71 4.01
CA SER A 613 -12.14 -10.90 2.57
C SER A 613 -12.44 -9.57 1.88
N PHE A 614 -13.26 -8.72 2.51
CA PHE A 614 -13.59 -7.40 1.97
C PHE A 614 -12.36 -6.48 1.84
N ILE A 615 -11.47 -6.47 2.84
CA ILE A 615 -10.21 -5.71 2.80
C ILE A 615 -9.25 -6.30 1.76
N ASN A 616 -9.18 -7.62 1.61
CA ASN A 616 -8.36 -8.27 0.58
C ASN A 616 -8.83 -7.91 -0.83
N LYS A 617 -10.14 -7.75 -1.02
CA LYS A 617 -10.74 -7.42 -2.31
C LYS A 617 -10.66 -5.94 -2.67
N TYR A 618 -10.86 -5.04 -1.69
CA TYR A 618 -11.05 -3.60 -1.94
C TYR A 618 -10.07 -2.67 -1.22
N GLY A 619 -9.36 -3.14 -0.20
CA GLY A 619 -8.42 -2.34 0.61
C GLY A 619 -7.02 -2.35 0.05
#